data_AF-A0A833UR73-F1
#
_entry.id   AF-A0A833UR73-F1
#
_cell.length_a   1.000
_cell.length_b   1.000
_cell.length_c   1.000
_cell.angle_alpha   90.00
_cell.angle_beta   90.00
_cell.angle_gamma   90.00
#
_symmetry.space_group_name_H-M   'P 1'
#
loop_
_entity.id
_entity.type
_entity.pdbx_description
1 polymer ?
#
loop_
_entity_poly.entity_id
_entity_poly.type
_entity_poly.pdbx_seq_one_letter_code
_entity_poly.pdbx_strand_id
1 'polypeptide(L)'
;MTIPLKHRTDGLGEFEPDDVVPIEHGGTGATTAEQAKINLGISSGGGDSWNWVSITEVGTLVNSENNLIYAEEYFIDGVGGIQFCIKDNILWFKALFQMKIGMSGTGWPLFTITDPTYFPKVGTNNETVIRPAGHQLNAGNMLTQFTYYLIKPSGANGFQLHSAQSLISTSIYSILPTAIGFI
;
A
#
# COMPACT_ATOMS: atom_id res chain seq x y z
N MET A 1 -71.04 5.27 24.63
CA MET A 1 -70.19 5.92 23.61
C MET A 1 -68.80 5.34 23.81
N THR A 2 -68.40 4.38 22.97
CA THR A 2 -67.12 3.68 23.14
C THR A 2 -66.11 4.34 22.20
N ILE A 3 -65.10 4.97 22.77
CA ILE A 3 -64.01 5.60 22.00
C ILE A 3 -63.04 4.48 21.63
N PRO A 4 -62.78 4.21 20.33
CA PRO A 4 -61.78 3.22 19.97
C PRO A 4 -60.39 3.81 20.25
N LEU A 5 -59.64 3.19 21.16
CA LEU A 5 -58.21 3.44 21.29
C LEU A 5 -57.51 2.78 20.09
N LYS A 6 -56.95 3.59 19.19
CA LYS A 6 -55.97 3.11 18.20
C LYS A 6 -54.74 2.66 18.97
N HIS A 7 -54.60 1.37 19.23
CA HIS A 7 -53.30 0.79 19.57
C HIS A 7 -52.51 0.68 18.27
N ARG A 8 -51.49 1.54 18.09
CA ARG A 8 -50.41 1.21 17.16
C ARG A 8 -49.67 0.02 17.76
N THR A 9 -49.44 -1.01 16.98
CA THR A 9 -48.80 -2.28 17.39
C THR A 9 -47.31 -2.17 17.66
N ASP A 10 -46.73 -1.00 17.47
CA ASP A 10 -45.29 -0.81 17.42
C ASP A 10 -44.93 0.05 18.64
N GLY A 11 -44.12 -0.54 19.53
CA GLY A 11 -43.85 -0.05 20.87
C GLY A 11 -43.33 1.39 20.88
N LEU A 12 -43.68 2.13 21.93
CA LEU A 12 -43.09 3.45 22.19
C LEU A 12 -41.57 3.30 22.36
N GLY A 13 -40.82 3.62 21.30
CA GLY A 13 -39.36 3.65 21.31
C GLY A 13 -38.66 2.51 20.57
N GLU A 14 -39.38 1.66 19.84
CA GLU A 14 -38.73 0.67 18.98
C GLU A 14 -38.40 1.33 17.63
N PHE A 15 -37.11 1.49 17.37
CA PHE A 15 -36.61 1.81 16.03
C PHE A 15 -36.92 0.63 15.11
N GLU A 16 -37.41 0.92 13.90
CA GLU A 16 -37.62 -0.13 12.90
C GLU A 16 -36.25 -0.72 12.51
N PRO A 17 -36.16 -2.01 12.13
CA PRO A 17 -34.89 -2.68 11.80
C PRO A 17 -34.05 -1.98 10.71
N ASP A 18 -34.69 -1.10 9.92
CA ASP A 18 -34.10 -0.34 8.82
C ASP A 18 -33.89 1.16 9.13
N ASP A 19 -34.19 1.62 10.36
CA ASP A 19 -33.91 2.99 10.75
C ASP A 19 -32.41 3.23 10.94
N VAL A 20 -31.83 4.11 10.13
CA VAL A 20 -30.43 4.52 10.25
C VAL A 20 -30.30 5.53 11.40
N VAL A 21 -29.56 5.15 12.45
CA VAL A 21 -29.27 6.03 13.59
C VAL A 21 -28.11 6.98 13.23
N PRO A 22 -28.26 8.30 13.39
CA PRO A 22 -27.15 9.26 13.24
C PRO A 22 -25.98 8.96 14.17
N ILE A 23 -24.74 9.32 13.78
CA ILE A 23 -23.52 8.98 14.53
C ILE A 23 -23.60 9.53 15.96
N GLU A 24 -24.12 10.74 16.13
CA GLU A 24 -24.36 11.43 17.41
C GLU A 24 -25.34 10.71 18.35
N HIS A 25 -26.11 9.76 17.84
CA HIS A 25 -27.07 8.94 18.57
C HIS A 25 -26.71 7.44 18.58
N GLY A 26 -25.59 7.07 17.97
CA GLY A 26 -25.07 5.71 17.99
C GLY A 26 -24.45 5.32 19.34
N GLY A 27 -24.36 4.01 19.62
CA GLY A 27 -23.82 3.47 20.87
C GLY A 27 -22.31 3.62 21.08
N THR A 28 -21.61 4.36 20.20
CA THR A 28 -20.15 4.56 20.25
C THR A 28 -19.75 5.81 21.01
N GLY A 29 -20.68 6.73 21.29
CA GLY A 29 -20.39 8.02 21.95
C GLY A 29 -19.54 8.99 21.10
N ALA A 30 -19.44 8.76 19.79
CA ALA A 30 -18.71 9.61 18.86
C ALA A 30 -19.63 10.60 18.15
N THR A 31 -19.11 11.77 17.77
CA THR A 31 -19.82 12.78 16.95
C THR A 31 -19.28 12.87 15.52
N THR A 32 -18.26 12.06 15.19
CA THR A 32 -17.66 11.96 13.86
C THR A 32 -17.50 10.50 13.46
N ALA A 33 -17.52 10.21 12.16
CA ALA A 33 -17.36 8.85 11.65
C ALA A 33 -15.99 8.24 12.00
N GLU A 34 -14.95 9.05 12.03
CA GLU A 34 -13.59 8.61 12.37
C GLU A 34 -13.48 8.21 13.85
N GLN A 35 -14.03 9.02 14.77
CA GLN A 35 -14.06 8.68 16.19
C GLN A 35 -14.95 7.47 16.47
N ALA A 36 -16.05 7.29 15.74
CA ALA A 36 -16.91 6.11 15.87
C ALA A 36 -16.16 4.81 15.50
N LYS A 37 -15.33 4.84 14.45
CA LYS A 37 -14.46 3.72 14.06
C LYS A 37 -13.45 3.39 15.15
N ILE A 38 -12.77 4.42 15.69
CA ILE A 38 -11.83 4.27 16.81
C ILE A 38 -12.52 3.62 18.02
N ASN A 39 -13.70 4.10 18.40
CA ASN A 39 -14.43 3.61 19.57
C ASN A 39 -14.94 2.17 19.40
N LEU A 40 -15.19 1.72 18.16
CA LEU A 40 -15.53 0.33 17.85
C LEU A 40 -14.29 -0.59 17.74
N GLY A 41 -13.08 -0.05 17.93
CA GLY A 41 -11.83 -0.79 17.69
C GLY A 41 -11.62 -1.13 16.22
N ILE A 42 -12.37 -0.49 15.32
CA ILE A 42 -12.21 -0.62 13.87
C ILE A 42 -11.11 0.36 13.49
N SER A 43 -9.88 -0.14 13.36
CA SER A 43 -8.87 0.60 12.62
C SER A 43 -9.39 0.87 11.21
N SER A 44 -9.19 2.08 10.71
CA SER A 44 -9.52 2.47 9.34
C SER A 44 -8.76 1.56 8.37
N GLY A 45 -9.48 0.55 7.85
CA GLY A 45 -8.90 -0.57 7.12
C GLY A 45 -8.44 -1.64 8.10
N GLY A 46 -8.74 -2.91 7.82
CA GLY A 46 -8.21 -4.03 8.59
C GLY A 46 -6.69 -3.93 8.63
N GLY A 47 -6.17 -3.29 9.67
CA GLY A 47 -4.79 -2.86 9.76
C GLY A 47 -3.94 -4.09 9.77
N ASP A 48 -3.27 -4.33 8.65
CA ASP A 48 -2.17 -5.25 8.53
C ASP A 48 -1.22 -4.97 9.69
N SER A 49 -1.18 -5.90 10.65
CA SER A 49 -0.31 -5.95 11.83
C SER A 49 1.19 -6.04 11.50
N TRP A 50 1.53 -5.70 10.26
CA TRP A 50 2.81 -5.84 9.63
C TRP A 50 3.62 -4.55 9.74
N ASN A 51 3.08 -3.46 10.30
CA ASN A 51 3.80 -2.19 10.54
C ASN A 51 4.50 -1.67 9.27
N TRP A 52 3.72 -1.42 8.22
CA TRP A 52 4.25 -0.89 6.97
C TRP A 52 4.75 0.55 7.16
N VAL A 53 5.95 0.82 6.68
CA VAL A 53 6.59 2.14 6.64
C VAL A 53 6.77 2.59 5.18
N SER A 54 6.72 3.90 4.92
CA SER A 54 6.89 4.43 3.56
C SER A 54 8.35 4.43 3.12
N ILE A 55 8.59 4.52 1.81
CA ILE A 55 9.93 4.67 1.24
C ILE A 55 10.67 5.88 1.84
N THR A 56 9.97 6.94 2.22
CA THR A 56 10.59 8.14 2.81
C THR A 56 11.17 7.90 4.20
N GLU A 57 10.74 6.84 4.89
CA GLU A 57 11.31 6.44 6.18
C GLU A 57 12.57 5.55 6.01
N VAL A 58 12.66 4.79 4.92
CA VAL A 58 13.72 3.77 4.72
C VAL A 58 14.72 4.13 3.62
N GLY A 59 14.43 5.14 2.80
CA GLY A 59 15.09 5.36 1.53
C GLY A 59 14.72 6.66 0.81
N THR A 60 15.07 6.72 -0.47
CA THR A 60 14.79 7.85 -1.35
C THR A 60 14.32 7.35 -2.73
N LEU A 61 13.47 8.14 -3.38
CA LEU A 61 13.08 7.90 -4.78
C LEU A 61 14.14 8.36 -5.78
N VAL A 62 15.22 8.97 -5.29
CA VAL A 62 16.35 9.40 -6.11
C VAL A 62 17.26 8.21 -6.30
N ASN A 63 17.57 7.95 -7.55
CA ASN A 63 18.48 6.89 -7.90
C ASN A 63 19.93 7.21 -7.51
N SER A 64 20.59 6.38 -6.71
CA SER A 64 22.00 6.58 -6.35
C SER A 64 23.03 6.31 -7.46
N GLU A 65 22.68 5.67 -8.57
CA GLU A 65 23.60 5.44 -9.69
C GLU A 65 23.67 6.64 -10.65
N ASN A 66 22.54 7.29 -10.91
CA ASN A 66 22.44 8.36 -11.91
C ASN A 66 21.72 9.63 -11.45
N ASN A 67 21.31 9.70 -10.18
CA ASN A 67 20.65 10.85 -9.55
C ASN A 67 19.33 11.27 -10.23
N LEU A 68 18.61 10.34 -10.86
CA LEU A 68 17.32 10.57 -11.50
C LEU A 68 16.16 9.96 -10.70
N ILE A 69 14.96 10.53 -10.89
CA ILE A 69 13.71 10.02 -10.34
C ILE A 69 12.91 9.39 -11.48
N TYR A 70 12.85 8.06 -11.50
CA TYR A 70 12.12 7.31 -12.54
C TYR A 70 10.66 7.05 -12.18
N ALA A 71 10.35 7.00 -10.89
CA ALA A 71 9.02 6.70 -10.36
C ALA A 71 8.67 7.66 -9.22
N GLU A 72 7.37 7.90 -9.05
CA GLU A 72 6.81 8.59 -7.89
C GLU A 72 5.76 7.72 -7.21
N GLU A 73 5.60 7.89 -5.90
CA GLU A 73 4.53 7.23 -5.16
C GLU A 73 3.17 7.64 -5.71
N TYR A 74 2.28 6.66 -5.84
CA TYR A 74 0.92 6.88 -6.32
C TYR A 74 -0.07 6.39 -5.27
N PHE A 75 -1.11 7.19 -5.03
CA PHE A 75 -2.12 6.93 -4.00
C PHE A 75 -3.52 7.01 -4.61
N ILE A 76 -4.39 6.10 -4.20
CA ILE A 76 -5.82 6.10 -4.52
C ILE A 76 -6.54 6.26 -3.18
N ASP A 77 -7.26 7.37 -3.01
CA ASP A 77 -8.00 7.69 -1.77
C ASP A 77 -7.15 7.60 -0.50
N GLY A 78 -5.87 8.00 -0.60
CA GLY A 78 -4.90 7.95 0.50
C GLY A 78 -4.24 6.59 0.73
N VAL A 79 -4.57 5.56 -0.06
CA VAL A 79 -3.98 4.22 0.02
C VAL A 79 -3.04 4.00 -1.17
N GLY A 80 -1.81 3.57 -0.90
CA GLY A 80 -0.81 3.30 -1.94
C GLY A 80 0.61 3.62 -1.50
N GLY A 81 1.40 4.15 -2.42
CA GLY A 81 2.80 4.46 -2.21
C GLY A 81 3.71 3.24 -2.22
N ILE A 82 4.97 3.46 -1.91
CA ILE A 82 6.03 2.44 -1.90
C ILE A 82 6.32 2.14 -0.43
N GLN A 83 6.05 0.91 0.02
CA GLN A 83 6.03 0.59 1.44
C GLN A 83 6.78 -0.69 1.77
N PHE A 84 7.37 -0.73 2.95
CA PHE A 84 8.20 -1.83 3.44
C PHE A 84 7.72 -2.29 4.81
N CYS A 85 7.92 -3.57 5.10
CA CYS A 85 7.87 -4.03 6.48
C CYS A 85 8.84 -5.18 6.71
N ILE A 86 9.26 -5.32 7.96
CA ILE A 86 10.04 -6.45 8.42
C ILE A 86 9.12 -7.32 9.24
N LYS A 87 8.95 -8.57 8.82
CA LYS A 87 8.15 -9.55 9.54
C LYS A 87 8.80 -10.91 9.46
N ASP A 88 8.94 -11.57 10.60
CA ASP A 88 9.54 -12.90 10.72
C ASP A 88 10.96 -12.97 10.10
N ASN A 89 11.76 -11.92 10.28
CA ASN A 89 13.09 -11.71 9.68
C ASN A 89 13.11 -11.68 8.14
N ILE A 90 11.96 -11.47 7.52
CA ILE A 90 11.81 -11.30 6.08
C ILE A 90 11.46 -9.84 5.83
N LEU A 91 12.18 -9.22 4.90
CA LEU A 91 11.82 -7.94 4.34
C LEU A 91 10.75 -8.15 3.28
N TRP A 92 9.64 -7.45 3.47
CA TRP A 92 8.52 -7.41 2.55
C TRP A 92 8.40 -6.01 1.97
N PHE A 93 7.90 -5.97 0.74
CA PHE A 93 7.67 -4.75 0.01
C PHE A 93 6.34 -4.84 -0.74
N LYS A 94 5.61 -3.73 -0.77
CA LYS A 94 4.42 -3.54 -1.63
C LYS A 94 4.48 -2.14 -2.22
N ALA A 95 3.82 -1.96 -3.36
CA ALA A 95 3.95 -0.71 -4.07
C ALA A 95 2.73 -0.36 -4.91
N LEU A 96 2.41 0.93 -4.94
CA LEU A 96 1.66 1.58 -5.98
C LEU A 96 2.43 2.84 -6.38
N PHE A 97 2.92 2.87 -7.62
CA PHE A 97 3.75 3.96 -8.12
C PHE A 97 3.43 4.28 -9.57
N GLN A 98 3.73 5.52 -9.96
CA GLN A 98 3.61 5.98 -11.34
C GLN A 98 5.00 6.22 -11.92
N MET A 99 5.22 5.80 -13.17
CA MET A 99 6.47 6.11 -13.87
C MET A 99 6.51 7.59 -14.30
N LYS A 100 7.58 8.31 -13.93
CA LYS A 100 7.89 9.65 -14.46
C LYS A 100 8.51 9.58 -15.85
N ILE A 101 9.37 8.59 -16.04
CA ILE A 101 10.20 8.42 -17.24
C ILE A 101 10.07 6.98 -17.70
N GLY A 102 9.72 6.77 -18.97
CA GLY A 102 9.68 5.44 -19.56
C GLY A 102 11.08 4.82 -19.64
N MET A 103 11.15 3.50 -19.47
CA MET A 103 12.38 2.73 -19.56
C MET A 103 12.28 1.74 -20.72
N SER A 104 13.27 1.74 -21.62
CA SER A 104 13.45 0.71 -22.63
C SER A 104 14.58 -0.22 -22.22
N GLY A 105 14.31 -1.53 -22.15
CA GLY A 105 15.30 -2.55 -21.77
C GLY A 105 15.23 -2.98 -20.29
N THR A 106 16.33 -3.48 -19.74
CA THR A 106 16.38 -4.13 -18.42
C THR A 106 17.49 -3.55 -17.55
N GLY A 107 17.33 -3.64 -16.22
CA GLY A 107 18.37 -3.29 -15.24
C GLY A 107 18.34 -1.83 -14.80
N TRP A 108 17.25 -1.11 -15.09
CA TRP A 108 17.14 0.30 -14.75
C TRP A 108 16.63 0.48 -13.32
N PRO A 109 17.30 1.29 -12.50
CA PRO A 109 16.95 1.42 -11.09
C PRO A 109 15.82 2.44 -10.85
N LEU A 110 14.95 2.16 -9.88
CA LEU A 110 13.71 2.91 -9.61
C LEU A 110 13.80 3.79 -8.36
N PHE A 111 14.30 3.23 -7.26
CA PHE A 111 14.49 3.90 -5.97
C PHE A 111 15.64 3.24 -5.19
N THR A 112 16.11 3.90 -4.14
CA THR A 112 17.18 3.42 -3.26
C THR A 112 16.70 3.34 -1.80
N ILE A 113 16.76 2.16 -1.19
CA ILE A 113 16.69 1.95 0.26
C ILE A 113 18.05 2.34 0.84
N THR A 114 18.06 3.29 1.76
CA THR A 114 19.30 3.84 2.34
C THR A 114 19.48 3.48 3.82
N ASP A 115 18.42 3.07 4.51
CA ASP A 115 18.48 2.62 5.91
C ASP A 115 19.01 1.17 5.98
N PRO A 116 20.17 0.95 6.65
CA PRO A 116 20.77 -0.37 6.80
C PRO A 116 19.88 -1.42 7.50
N THR A 117 18.91 -0.98 8.30
CA THR A 117 17.93 -1.87 8.95
C THR A 117 17.09 -2.65 7.94
N TYR A 118 16.91 -2.08 6.75
CA TYR A 118 16.10 -2.63 5.66
C TYR A 118 16.95 -3.22 4.53
N PHE A 119 18.22 -3.53 4.79
CA PHE A 119 19.12 -4.10 3.79
C PHE A 119 18.91 -5.62 3.67
N PRO A 120 18.42 -6.14 2.54
CA PRO A 120 18.27 -7.57 2.37
C PRO A 120 19.63 -8.25 2.20
N LYS A 121 19.75 -9.46 2.77
CA LYS A 121 20.82 -10.39 2.44
C LYS A 121 20.71 -10.79 0.97
N VAL A 122 21.73 -10.44 0.19
CA VAL A 122 21.78 -10.75 -1.25
C VAL A 122 22.45 -12.09 -1.53
N GLY A 123 22.10 -12.68 -2.68
CA GLY A 123 22.72 -13.89 -3.18
C GLY A 123 24.16 -13.68 -3.65
N THR A 124 24.79 -14.77 -4.10
CA THR A 124 26.21 -14.84 -4.51
C THR A 124 26.62 -13.82 -5.59
N ASN A 125 25.67 -13.32 -6.38
CA ASN A 125 25.90 -12.33 -7.44
C ASN A 125 25.65 -10.89 -6.98
N ASN A 126 25.58 -10.64 -5.66
CA ASN A 126 25.15 -9.37 -5.09
C ASN A 126 23.79 -8.91 -5.63
N GLU A 127 22.87 -9.85 -5.83
CA GLU A 127 21.56 -9.59 -6.40
C GLU A 127 20.54 -10.61 -5.88
N THR A 128 19.32 -10.13 -5.64
CA THR A 128 18.15 -10.98 -5.39
C THR A 128 17.13 -10.75 -6.50
N VAL A 129 16.86 -11.81 -7.28
CA VAL A 129 15.86 -11.80 -8.35
C VAL A 129 14.50 -12.14 -7.75
N ILE A 130 13.51 -11.26 -7.96
CA ILE A 130 12.18 -11.40 -7.38
C ILE A 130 11.17 -11.39 -8.50
N ARG A 131 10.27 -12.39 -8.52
CA ARG A 131 9.29 -12.61 -9.58
C ARG A 131 7.86 -12.51 -9.04
N PRO A 132 7.37 -11.31 -8.69
CA PRO A 132 5.99 -11.19 -8.22
C PRO A 132 5.03 -10.93 -9.37
N ALA A 133 3.74 -11.08 -9.07
CA ALA A 133 2.68 -10.52 -9.88
C ALA A 133 2.60 -9.00 -9.65
N GLY A 134 3.46 -8.25 -10.31
CA GLY A 134 3.28 -6.80 -10.47
C GLY A 134 2.36 -6.54 -11.66
N HIS A 135 1.51 -5.53 -11.62
CA HIS A 135 0.55 -5.24 -12.70
C HIS A 135 0.69 -3.80 -13.19
N GLN A 136 0.72 -3.61 -14.50
CA GLN A 136 0.50 -2.30 -15.10
C GLN A 136 -0.99 -1.99 -15.09
N LEU A 137 -1.34 -0.85 -14.50
CA LEU A 137 -2.68 -0.35 -14.40
C LEU A 137 -2.83 0.88 -15.30
N ASN A 138 -3.88 0.88 -16.11
CA ASN A 138 -4.30 2.07 -16.84
C ASN A 138 -5.81 2.28 -16.66
N ALA A 139 -6.19 3.42 -16.08
CA ALA A 139 -7.57 3.71 -15.70
C ALA A 139 -8.25 2.56 -14.93
N GLY A 140 -7.50 1.90 -14.03
CA GLY A 140 -7.99 0.75 -13.23
C GLY A 140 -7.97 -0.61 -13.94
N ASN A 141 -7.66 -0.68 -15.23
CA ASN A 141 -7.56 -1.95 -15.96
C ASN A 141 -6.13 -2.50 -15.94
N MET A 142 -6.00 -3.80 -15.69
CA MET A 142 -4.74 -4.51 -15.82
C MET A 142 -4.38 -4.69 -17.29
N LEU A 143 -3.26 -4.11 -17.72
CA LEU A 143 -2.79 -4.20 -19.11
C LEU A 143 -1.69 -5.24 -19.30
N THR A 144 -0.74 -5.30 -18.36
CA THR A 144 0.43 -6.19 -18.44
C THR A 144 0.85 -6.62 -17.04
N GLN A 145 1.61 -7.72 -16.94
CA GLN A 145 2.23 -8.14 -15.69
C GLN A 145 3.73 -7.90 -15.74
N PHE A 146 4.31 -7.40 -14.65
CA PHE A 146 5.75 -7.45 -14.46
C PHE A 146 6.20 -8.90 -14.43
N THR A 147 7.16 -9.26 -15.28
CA THR A 147 7.73 -10.61 -15.24
C THR A 147 8.67 -10.79 -14.04
N TYR A 148 9.50 -9.79 -13.72
CA TYR A 148 10.37 -9.77 -12.53
C TYR A 148 11.01 -8.39 -12.31
N TYR A 149 11.56 -8.20 -11.10
CA TYR A 149 12.46 -7.11 -10.75
C TYR A 149 13.66 -7.66 -9.97
N LEU A 150 14.64 -6.79 -9.74
CA LEU A 150 15.93 -7.15 -9.15
C LEU A 150 16.20 -6.22 -7.98
N ILE A 151 16.73 -6.76 -6.88
CA ILE A 151 17.28 -5.93 -5.81
C ILE A 151 18.78 -6.12 -5.73
N LYS A 152 19.51 -5.00 -5.77
CA LYS A 152 20.97 -4.96 -5.85
C LYS A 152 21.55 -3.94 -4.88
N PRO A 153 22.72 -4.18 -4.27
CA PRO A 153 23.48 -3.13 -3.61
C PRO A 153 23.87 -2.03 -4.60
N SER A 154 23.74 -0.78 -4.18
CA SER A 154 24.19 0.40 -4.91
C SER A 154 25.49 0.94 -4.31
N GLY A 155 26.59 0.21 -4.54
CA GLY A 155 27.88 0.54 -3.95
C GLY A 155 27.79 0.65 -2.41
N ALA A 156 28.27 1.76 -1.85
CA ALA A 156 28.23 2.04 -0.41
C ALA A 156 26.91 2.68 0.08
N ASN A 157 25.96 2.98 -0.81
CA ASN A 157 24.86 3.91 -0.55
C ASN A 157 23.49 3.24 -0.35
N GLY A 158 23.44 1.90 -0.33
CA GLY A 158 22.25 1.14 0.05
C GLY A 158 21.82 0.09 -0.96
N PHE A 159 20.52 -0.18 -1.05
CA PHE A 159 19.93 -1.19 -1.95
C PHE A 159 18.95 -0.56 -2.92
N GLN A 160 18.98 -1.00 -4.17
CA GLN A 160 18.13 -0.48 -5.23
C GLN A 160 17.20 -1.53 -5.76
N LEU A 161 15.98 -1.11 -6.05
CA LEU A 161 15.06 -1.87 -6.89
C LEU A 161 15.33 -1.52 -8.35
N HIS A 162 15.62 -2.50 -9.18
CA HIS A 162 15.74 -2.34 -10.62
C HIS A 162 14.58 -3.01 -11.35
N SER A 163 14.04 -2.33 -12.36
CA SER A 163 13.16 -2.95 -13.32
C SER A 163 13.96 -3.88 -14.21
N ALA A 164 13.54 -5.13 -14.30
CA ALA A 164 14.13 -6.11 -15.21
C ALA A 164 13.38 -6.21 -16.54
N GLN A 165 12.59 -5.19 -16.87
CA GLN A 165 11.78 -5.09 -18.08
C GLN A 165 11.48 -3.64 -18.45
N SER A 166 11.02 -3.43 -19.69
CA SER A 166 10.62 -2.11 -20.16
C SER A 166 9.37 -1.61 -19.42
N LEU A 167 9.38 -0.35 -18.98
CA LEU A 167 8.26 0.31 -18.31
C LEU A 167 7.83 1.54 -19.10
N ILE A 168 6.52 1.74 -19.16
CA ILE A 168 5.91 2.79 -19.96
C ILE A 168 5.80 4.04 -19.09
N SER A 169 6.22 5.18 -19.65
CA SER A 169 6.06 6.48 -18.99
C SER A 169 4.60 6.72 -18.63
N THR A 170 4.34 7.45 -17.54
CA THR A 170 3.02 7.81 -17.00
C THR A 170 2.13 6.66 -16.56
N SER A 171 2.50 5.40 -16.82
CA SER A 171 1.74 4.24 -16.38
C SER A 171 1.87 4.03 -14.87
N ILE A 172 0.77 3.56 -14.27
CA ILE A 172 0.71 3.18 -12.86
C ILE A 172 1.02 1.70 -12.76
N TYR A 173 1.73 1.32 -11.72
CA TYR A 173 2.19 -0.02 -11.48
C TYR A 173 1.91 -0.41 -10.04
N SER A 174 1.25 -1.55 -9.86
CA SER A 174 0.95 -2.11 -8.54
C SER A 174 1.76 -3.37 -8.31
N ILE A 175 2.38 -3.49 -7.14
CA ILE A 175 3.08 -4.68 -6.68
C ILE A 175 2.39 -5.11 -5.38
N LEU A 176 1.85 -6.33 -5.39
CA LEU A 176 1.30 -6.94 -4.20
C LEU A 176 2.39 -7.19 -3.15
N PRO A 177 2.04 -7.30 -1.85
CA PRO A 177 3.00 -7.64 -0.81
C PRO A 177 3.85 -8.85 -1.19
N THR A 178 5.15 -8.60 -1.37
CA THR A 178 6.12 -9.55 -1.88
C THR A 178 7.31 -9.62 -0.94
N ALA A 179 7.72 -10.84 -0.58
CA ALA A 179 8.95 -11.07 0.14
C ALA A 179 10.15 -10.78 -0.78
N ILE A 180 11.06 -9.91 -0.33
CA ILE A 180 12.19 -9.46 -1.15
C ILE A 180 13.55 -9.92 -0.61
N GLY A 181 13.59 -10.47 0.60
CA GLY A 181 14.79 -11.12 1.13
C GLY A 181 14.72 -11.33 2.64
N PHE A 182 15.65 -12.13 3.16
CA PHE A 182 15.92 -12.13 4.60
C PHE A 182 16.75 -10.90 4.96
N ILE A 183 16.61 -10.39 6.17
CA ILE A 183 17.51 -9.37 6.75
C ILE A 183 18.51 -10.01 7.71
#